data_AF-A0AAV1Q838-F1
#
_entry.id   AF-A0AAV1Q838-F1
#
_cell.length_a   1.000
_cell.length_b   1.000
_cell.length_c   1.000
_cell.angle_alpha   90.00
_cell.angle_beta   90.00
_cell.angle_gamma   90.00
#
_symmetry.space_group_name_H-M   'P 1'
#
loop_
_entity.id
_entity.type
_entity.pdbx_description
1 polymer ?
#
loop_
_entity_poly.entity_id
_entity_poly.type
_entity_poly.pdbx_seq_one_letter_code
_entity_poly.pdbx_strand_id
1 'polypeptide(L)'
;MFRLLSRQGKRTPCCLAGQRRHGHHKAVIAIRREDINPWERRAPLAPRHVKELTHAGVKVLVQPSNRRAIHEKYYMKAGAVVQEDISEASLIIGVKRMPEEKIIPKKTYAFFSHTIKAQEANMGLLEDLLKKEVRLIDYEKMVDANGYRIVAFGQWAGVAGMINILHGLGLRYLALGHHTPFMHIGMAHNYRNVSQAVQAVRDCGYEISMGLMPKSIGPVTFCFTGTGNVSKGAQDIINELPVEYVEPHELKDVCEAGDMTKVYATVLSRHHHLIRKSDGVYDPFEYEHHPELYTSNFRTSVSLTLTPSFLLSSVLSSFFSFLSSFFLFLPSFLPPSLLSFLPPLLPSSFLPPSFLSFLFPPFHPSLFLSFLLPSFLPPS
;
A
#
# COMPACT_ATOMS: atom_id res chain seq x y z
N MET A 1 15.85 -62.64 -11.47
CA MET A 1 15.89 -63.03 -12.91
C MET A 1 15.35 -61.89 -13.75
N PHE A 2 16.08 -61.54 -14.79
CA PHE A 2 15.90 -60.41 -15.71
C PHE A 2 14.62 -60.49 -16.57
N ARG A 3 14.03 -59.32 -16.89
CA ARG A 3 14.04 -58.80 -18.27
C ARG A 3 13.59 -57.34 -18.34
N LEU A 4 14.55 -56.49 -18.74
CA LEU A 4 14.34 -55.17 -19.31
C LEU A 4 13.59 -55.29 -20.65
N LEU A 5 12.66 -54.38 -20.90
CA LEU A 5 12.27 -53.98 -22.26
C LEU A 5 12.66 -52.52 -22.45
N SER A 6 13.66 -52.31 -23.30
CA SER A 6 14.11 -50.99 -23.75
C SER A 6 13.14 -50.45 -24.79
N ARG A 7 12.74 -49.19 -24.66
CA ARG A 7 12.23 -48.39 -25.77
C ARG A 7 13.28 -47.34 -26.10
N GLN A 8 13.99 -47.57 -27.20
CA GLN A 8 14.90 -46.60 -27.81
C GLN A 8 14.09 -45.48 -28.47
N GLY A 9 14.01 -44.33 -27.80
CA GLY A 9 13.69 -43.05 -28.44
C GLY A 9 14.97 -42.35 -28.85
N LYS A 10 15.19 -42.16 -30.15
CA LYS A 10 16.34 -41.43 -30.72
C LYS A 10 16.35 -39.99 -30.19
N ARG A 11 17.34 -39.64 -29.36
CA ARG A 11 17.66 -38.25 -29.00
C ARG A 11 18.53 -37.66 -30.09
N THR A 12 18.00 -36.67 -30.81
CA THR A 12 18.78 -35.75 -31.63
C THR A 12 19.70 -34.92 -30.71
N PRO A 13 20.99 -34.71 -31.06
CA PRO A 13 21.87 -33.89 -30.25
C PRO A 13 21.56 -32.42 -30.54
N CYS A 14 20.79 -31.79 -29.66
CA CYS A 14 20.71 -30.33 -29.64
C CYS A 14 22.04 -29.80 -29.11
N CYS A 15 22.76 -29.07 -29.95
CA CYS A 15 23.99 -28.36 -29.63
C CYS A 15 23.68 -27.20 -28.67
N LEU A 16 23.33 -27.50 -27.41
CA LEU A 16 23.49 -26.55 -26.32
C LEU A 16 24.97 -26.54 -26.00
N ALA A 17 25.70 -25.66 -26.69
CA ALA A 17 27.03 -25.24 -26.28
C ALA A 17 26.92 -24.80 -24.82
N GLY A 18 27.33 -25.68 -23.91
CA GLY A 18 27.40 -25.39 -22.50
C GLY A 18 28.32 -24.19 -22.33
N GLN A 19 27.75 -23.05 -21.95
CA GLN A 19 28.54 -21.96 -21.40
C GLN A 19 29.38 -22.56 -20.27
N ARG A 20 30.70 -22.64 -20.49
CA ARG A 20 31.67 -23.02 -19.48
C ARG A 20 31.43 -22.13 -18.26
N ARG A 21 30.77 -22.66 -17.24
CA ARG A 21 30.70 -22.05 -15.90
C ARG A 21 32.15 -21.99 -15.42
N HIS A 22 32.77 -20.82 -15.58
CA HIS A 22 34.08 -20.54 -15.03
C HIS A 22 34.02 -20.81 -13.53
N GLY A 23 35.12 -21.34 -12.98
CA GLY A 23 35.23 -21.86 -11.62
C GLY A 23 34.55 -20.98 -10.56
N HIS A 24 33.94 -21.66 -9.58
CA HIS A 24 33.11 -21.11 -8.51
C HIS A 24 33.65 -19.81 -7.88
N HIS A 25 33.33 -18.66 -8.46
CA HIS A 25 33.10 -17.47 -7.66
C HIS A 25 31.87 -17.77 -6.81
N LYS A 26 32.03 -17.84 -5.47
CA LYS A 26 30.90 -17.90 -4.55
C LYS A 26 29.94 -16.78 -4.92
N ALA A 27 28.67 -17.11 -5.19
CA ALA A 27 27.69 -16.10 -5.58
C ALA A 27 27.64 -14.99 -4.52
N VAL A 28 27.80 -13.74 -4.95
CA VAL A 28 27.73 -12.56 -4.08
C VAL A 28 26.46 -11.79 -4.41
N ILE A 29 25.58 -11.65 -3.42
CA ILE A 29 24.34 -10.90 -3.52
C ILE A 29 24.46 -9.65 -2.63
N ALA A 30 23.97 -8.51 -3.09
CA ALA A 30 23.90 -7.29 -2.29
C ALA A 30 22.47 -6.82 -2.07
N ILE A 31 22.12 -6.53 -0.82
CA ILE A 31 20.93 -5.76 -0.44
C ILE A 31 21.31 -4.29 -0.43
N ARG A 32 20.80 -3.52 -1.39
CA ARG A 32 21.06 -2.08 -1.46
C ARG A 32 20.29 -1.29 -0.39
N ARG A 33 20.72 -0.06 -0.14
CA ARG A 33 19.92 0.94 0.61
C ARG A 33 18.83 1.51 -0.30
N GLU A 34 17.61 1.64 0.22
CA GLU A 34 16.53 2.35 -0.47
C GLU A 34 16.70 3.87 -0.30
N ASP A 35 16.55 4.61 -1.38
CA ASP A 35 16.79 6.06 -1.44
C ASP A 35 15.71 6.85 -2.17
N ILE A 36 14.68 6.18 -2.70
CA ILE A 36 13.59 6.82 -3.48
C ILE A 36 12.81 7.87 -2.68
N ASN A 37 12.49 7.59 -1.42
CA ASN A 37 11.79 8.51 -0.54
C ASN A 37 12.06 8.14 0.94
N PRO A 38 11.81 9.04 1.90
CA PRO A 38 12.05 8.75 3.32
C PRO A 38 11.12 7.66 3.90
N TRP A 39 9.99 7.38 3.26
CA TRP A 39 8.96 6.44 3.71
C TRP A 39 9.22 4.99 3.27
N GLU A 40 10.09 4.77 2.29
CA GLU A 40 10.48 3.43 1.83
C GLU A 40 11.48 2.82 2.81
N ARG A 41 10.92 2.14 3.81
CA ARG A 41 11.68 1.50 4.90
C ARG A 41 11.77 -0.01 4.74
N ARG A 42 11.17 -0.59 3.69
CA ARG A 42 11.18 -2.05 3.49
C ARG A 42 12.56 -2.54 3.07
N ALA A 43 12.74 -3.85 3.12
CA ALA A 43 13.91 -4.53 2.60
C ALA A 43 13.45 -5.70 1.71
N PRO A 44 14.18 -6.02 0.64
CA PRO A 44 13.82 -7.12 -0.26
C PRO A 44 13.96 -8.48 0.40
N LEU A 45 14.85 -8.61 1.41
CA LEU A 45 15.04 -9.83 2.19
C LEU A 45 14.99 -9.53 3.69
N ALA A 46 14.30 -10.41 4.42
CA ALA A 46 14.34 -10.45 5.87
C ALA A 46 15.61 -11.19 6.37
N PRO A 47 16.06 -10.95 7.62
CA PRO A 47 17.22 -11.63 8.19
C PRO A 47 17.16 -13.16 8.12
N ARG A 48 15.96 -13.76 8.20
CA ARG A 48 15.79 -15.22 8.03
C ARG A 48 16.21 -15.70 6.63
N HIS A 49 15.84 -14.98 5.57
CA HIS A 49 16.21 -15.35 4.20
C HIS A 49 17.72 -15.14 3.98
N VAL A 50 18.28 -14.10 4.60
CA VAL A 50 19.72 -13.87 4.57
C VAL A 50 20.48 -15.00 5.26
N LYS A 51 19.96 -15.49 6.39
CA LYS A 51 20.49 -16.67 7.08
C LYS A 51 20.45 -17.89 6.18
N GLU A 52 19.34 -18.17 5.50
CA GLU A 52 19.24 -19.29 4.55
C GLU A 52 20.29 -19.21 3.44
N LEU A 53 20.48 -18.02 2.84
CA LEU A 53 21.47 -17.79 1.79
C LEU A 53 22.91 -18.00 2.30
N THR A 54 23.24 -17.48 3.48
CA THR A 54 24.59 -17.61 4.04
C THR A 54 24.91 -19.05 4.42
N HIS A 55 23.95 -19.82 4.94
CA HIS A 55 24.10 -21.26 5.18
C HIS A 55 24.29 -22.04 3.87
N ALA A 56 23.69 -21.59 2.77
CA ALA A 56 23.92 -22.14 1.43
C ALA A 56 25.28 -21.74 0.82
N GLY A 57 26.12 -20.99 1.55
CA GLY A 57 27.45 -20.56 1.10
C GLY A 57 27.46 -19.31 0.22
N VAL A 58 26.33 -18.59 0.11
CA VAL A 58 26.22 -17.32 -0.62
C VAL A 58 26.73 -16.18 0.26
N LYS A 59 27.63 -15.34 -0.27
CA LYS A 59 28.06 -14.12 0.42
C LYS A 59 26.99 -13.05 0.25
N VAL A 60 26.41 -12.59 1.35
CA VAL A 60 25.38 -11.54 1.34
C VAL A 60 25.98 -10.24 1.86
N LEU A 61 26.09 -9.25 0.98
CA LEU A 61 26.45 -7.89 1.31
C LEU A 61 25.19 -7.08 1.65
N VAL A 62 25.27 -6.20 2.64
CA VAL A 62 24.17 -5.31 3.00
C VAL A 62 24.71 -3.90 3.11
N GLN A 63 24.19 -2.98 2.28
CA GLN A 63 24.48 -1.57 2.49
C GLN A 63 23.86 -1.12 3.83
N PRO A 64 24.62 -0.39 4.69
CA PRO A 64 24.08 0.25 5.88
C PRO A 64 22.82 1.05 5.54
N SER A 65 21.91 1.31 6.48
CA SER A 65 20.78 2.22 6.19
C SER A 65 20.13 2.67 7.48
N ASN A 66 20.00 3.98 7.65
CA ASN A 66 19.29 4.59 8.77
C ASN A 66 17.77 4.64 8.56
N ARG A 67 17.27 4.26 7.37
CA ARG A 67 15.84 4.30 7.01
C ARG A 67 15.16 2.94 7.12
N ARG A 68 15.90 1.88 6.77
CA ARG A 68 15.40 0.50 6.75
C ARG A 68 14.76 0.12 8.09
N ALA A 69 13.57 -0.46 8.05
CA ALA A 69 12.83 -0.87 9.25
C ALA A 69 13.55 -1.98 10.04
N ILE A 70 14.40 -2.75 9.35
CA ILE A 70 15.22 -3.81 9.93
C ILE A 70 16.64 -3.29 10.15
N HIS A 71 17.04 -3.21 11.41
CA HIS A 71 18.36 -2.75 11.82
C HIS A 71 19.48 -3.70 11.33
N GLU A 72 20.62 -3.14 10.92
CA GLU A 72 21.77 -3.88 10.36
C GLU A 72 22.32 -5.01 11.26
N LYS A 73 22.33 -4.80 12.58
CA LYS A 73 22.64 -5.83 13.59
C LYS A 73 21.92 -7.16 13.36
N TYR A 74 20.67 -7.16 12.86
CA TYR A 74 19.96 -8.40 12.56
C TYR A 74 20.49 -9.10 11.31
N TYR A 75 20.95 -8.34 10.32
CA TYR A 75 21.62 -8.89 9.13
C TYR A 75 23.01 -9.45 9.46
N MET A 76 23.78 -8.75 10.30
CA MET A 76 25.08 -9.26 10.77
C MET A 76 24.93 -10.59 11.51
N LYS A 77 23.95 -10.69 12.43
CA LYS A 77 23.61 -11.94 13.12
C LYS A 77 23.16 -13.06 12.17
N ALA A 78 22.63 -12.72 11.00
CA ALA A 78 22.25 -13.66 9.96
C ALA A 78 23.43 -14.09 9.04
N GLY A 79 24.66 -13.62 9.32
CA GLY A 79 25.85 -13.95 8.55
C GLY A 79 26.14 -12.99 7.38
N ALA A 80 25.43 -11.86 7.29
CA ALA A 80 25.67 -10.86 6.25
C ALA A 80 26.87 -9.98 6.59
N VAL A 81 27.56 -9.48 5.55
CA VAL A 81 28.62 -8.48 5.69
C VAL A 81 28.03 -7.10 5.41
N VAL A 82 28.13 -6.21 6.39
CA VAL A 82 27.64 -4.83 6.25
C VAL A 82 28.78 -3.96 5.72
N GLN A 83 28.60 -3.36 4.54
CA GLN A 83 29.60 -2.50 3.88
C GLN A 83 28.94 -1.56 2.87
N GLU A 84 29.55 -0.39 2.63
CA GLU A 84 29.00 0.60 1.69
C GLU A 84 29.18 0.17 0.23
N ASP A 85 30.40 -0.25 -0.12
CA ASP A 85 30.70 -0.71 -1.46
C ASP A 85 30.08 -2.09 -1.70
N ILE A 86 29.29 -2.21 -2.75
CA ILE A 86 28.63 -3.45 -3.17
C ILE A 86 29.04 -3.85 -4.60
N SER A 87 30.08 -3.24 -5.14
CA SER A 87 30.60 -3.48 -6.49
C SER A 87 31.01 -4.95 -6.72
N GLU A 88 31.38 -5.68 -5.67
CA GLU A 88 31.68 -7.12 -5.71
C GLU A 88 30.45 -7.97 -6.10
N ALA A 89 29.23 -7.52 -5.77
CA ALA A 89 28.02 -8.30 -6.00
C ALA A 89 27.74 -8.53 -7.49
N SER A 90 27.30 -9.74 -7.82
CA SER A 90 26.82 -10.07 -9.16
C SER A 90 25.32 -9.79 -9.31
N LEU A 91 24.57 -9.92 -8.21
CA LEU A 91 23.16 -9.60 -8.10
C LEU A 91 22.93 -8.54 -7.02
N ILE A 92 22.34 -7.41 -7.40
CA ILE A 92 21.97 -6.32 -6.49
C ILE A 92 20.45 -6.28 -6.39
N ILE A 93 19.92 -6.43 -5.19
CA ILE A 93 18.48 -6.48 -4.95
C ILE A 93 18.00 -5.29 -4.14
N GLY A 94 16.84 -4.76 -4.51
CA GLY A 94 16.15 -3.64 -3.86
C GLY A 94 14.65 -3.80 -3.97
N VAL A 95 13.89 -2.95 -3.28
CA VAL A 95 12.44 -2.91 -3.36
C VAL A 95 11.99 -2.01 -4.51
N LYS A 96 12.54 -0.79 -4.60
CA LYS A 96 12.16 0.21 -5.59
C LYS A 96 13.30 0.55 -6.53
N ARG A 97 12.97 1.32 -7.56
CA ARG A 97 13.94 1.95 -8.47
C ARG A 97 14.97 2.80 -7.72
N MET A 98 16.09 3.05 -8.38
CA MET A 98 17.21 3.85 -7.88
C MET A 98 17.41 5.05 -8.79
N PRO A 99 18.12 6.10 -8.31
CA PRO A 99 18.70 7.09 -9.19
C PRO A 99 19.61 6.44 -10.23
N GLU A 100 19.52 6.93 -11.47
CA GLU A 100 20.24 6.39 -12.62
C GLU A 100 21.76 6.47 -12.40
N GLU A 101 22.25 7.54 -11.78
CA GLU A 101 23.68 7.76 -11.50
C GLU A 101 24.31 6.67 -10.61
N LYS A 102 23.49 5.97 -9.80
CA LYS A 102 23.96 4.94 -8.87
C LYS A 102 23.98 3.54 -9.46
N ILE A 103 23.55 3.38 -10.70
CA ILE A 103 23.52 2.09 -11.38
C ILE A 103 24.94 1.70 -11.78
N ILE A 104 25.39 0.54 -11.28
CA ILE A 104 26.69 -0.02 -11.60
C ILE A 104 26.55 -0.78 -12.93
N PRO A 105 27.35 -0.43 -13.96
CA PRO A 105 27.29 -1.11 -15.26
C PRO A 105 27.59 -2.59 -15.19
N LYS A 106 27.03 -3.36 -16.13
CA LYS A 106 27.29 -4.80 -16.32
C LYS A 106 26.97 -5.67 -15.09
N LYS A 107 25.96 -5.26 -14.31
CA LYS A 107 25.45 -6.00 -13.15
C LYS A 107 24.07 -6.59 -13.42
N THR A 108 23.65 -7.51 -12.55
CA THR A 108 22.25 -7.97 -12.50
C THR A 108 21.54 -7.27 -11.36
N TYR A 109 20.35 -6.75 -11.61
CA TYR A 109 19.50 -6.13 -10.59
C TYR A 109 18.16 -6.84 -10.47
N ALA A 110 17.59 -6.86 -9.26
CA ALA A 110 16.20 -7.29 -9.04
C ALA A 110 15.44 -6.30 -8.16
N PHE A 111 14.39 -5.69 -8.70
CA PHE A 111 13.53 -4.71 -8.02
C PHE A 111 12.24 -4.46 -8.85
N PHE A 112 11.27 -3.73 -8.29
CA PHE A 112 10.14 -3.22 -9.06
C PHE A 112 10.56 -2.01 -9.89
N SER A 113 10.79 -2.18 -11.19
CA SER A 113 11.24 -1.09 -12.07
C SER A 113 10.11 -0.16 -12.48
N HIS A 114 8.87 -0.65 -12.52
CA HIS A 114 7.70 0.08 -13.05
C HIS A 114 7.92 0.54 -14.50
N THR A 115 8.54 -0.29 -15.33
CA THR A 115 8.80 0.00 -16.76
C THR A 115 7.91 -0.80 -17.70
N ILE A 116 7.38 -1.94 -17.27
CA ILE A 116 6.70 -2.90 -18.15
C ILE A 116 5.34 -2.44 -18.69
N LYS A 117 4.75 -1.39 -18.11
CA LYS A 117 3.51 -0.76 -18.61
C LYS A 117 3.80 0.58 -19.29
N ALA A 118 5.05 0.79 -19.76
CA ALA A 118 5.50 2.00 -20.42
C ALA A 118 5.20 3.28 -19.63
N GLN A 119 5.36 3.24 -18.30
CA GLN A 119 5.17 4.42 -17.47
C GLN A 119 6.25 5.47 -17.79
N GLU A 120 5.84 6.59 -18.36
CA GLU A 120 6.72 7.67 -18.87
C GLU A 120 7.83 8.05 -17.88
N ALA A 121 7.48 8.25 -16.61
CA ALA A 121 8.42 8.62 -15.55
C ALA A 121 9.55 7.61 -15.28
N ASN A 122 9.46 6.37 -15.78
CA ASN A 122 10.46 5.31 -15.61
C ASN A 122 11.17 4.93 -16.91
N MET A 123 10.84 5.54 -18.05
CA MET A 123 11.45 5.17 -19.33
C MET A 123 12.93 5.60 -19.42
N GLY A 124 13.31 6.72 -18.79
CA GLY A 124 14.73 7.12 -18.65
C GLY A 124 15.57 6.07 -17.94
N LEU A 125 15.04 5.49 -16.85
CA LEU A 125 15.67 4.37 -16.14
C LEU A 125 15.87 3.17 -17.06
N LEU A 126 14.88 2.83 -17.88
CA LEU A 126 15.00 1.70 -18.81
C LEU A 126 16.12 1.94 -19.83
N GLU A 127 16.22 3.15 -20.38
CA GLU A 127 17.27 3.53 -21.31
C GLU A 127 18.66 3.46 -20.65
N ASP A 128 18.80 3.95 -19.43
CA ASP A 128 20.05 3.89 -18.67
C ASP A 128 20.47 2.45 -18.35
N LEU A 129 19.52 1.58 -17.97
CA LEU A 129 19.78 0.16 -17.76
C LEU A 129 20.30 -0.53 -19.04
N LEU A 130 19.73 -0.19 -20.21
CA LEU A 130 20.20 -0.71 -21.50
C LEU A 130 21.59 -0.20 -21.84
N LYS A 131 21.84 1.11 -21.73
CA LYS A 131 23.14 1.76 -21.98
C LYS A 131 24.25 1.16 -21.10
N LYS A 132 23.92 0.82 -19.85
CA LYS A 132 24.86 0.25 -18.87
C LYS A 132 24.98 -1.27 -18.95
N GLU A 133 24.35 -1.91 -19.94
CA GLU A 133 24.34 -3.37 -20.13
C GLU A 133 23.87 -4.11 -18.85
N VAL A 134 22.88 -3.55 -18.15
CA VAL A 134 22.33 -4.15 -16.93
C VAL A 134 21.30 -5.20 -17.27
N ARG A 135 21.38 -6.34 -16.59
CA ARG A 135 20.32 -7.35 -16.61
C ARG A 135 19.31 -7.08 -15.50
N LEU A 136 18.06 -6.83 -15.85
CA LEU A 136 16.97 -6.57 -14.89
C LEU A 136 16.09 -7.81 -14.68
N ILE A 137 15.86 -8.16 -13.42
CA ILE A 137 14.84 -9.12 -12.97
C ILE A 137 13.72 -8.31 -12.32
N ASP A 138 12.66 -8.04 -13.07
CA ASP A 138 11.53 -7.26 -12.56
C ASP A 138 10.60 -8.13 -11.70
N TYR A 139 10.46 -7.77 -10.42
CA TYR A 139 9.56 -8.45 -9.48
C TYR A 139 8.10 -8.46 -9.95
N GLU A 140 7.67 -7.46 -10.74
CA GLU A 140 6.29 -7.40 -11.24
C GLU A 140 5.95 -8.57 -12.19
N LYS A 141 6.97 -9.15 -12.85
CA LYS A 141 6.81 -10.25 -13.81
C LYS A 141 7.28 -11.61 -13.29
N MET A 142 7.62 -11.71 -12.01
CA MET A 142 7.92 -12.99 -11.37
C MET A 142 6.63 -13.78 -11.10
N VAL A 143 6.44 -14.88 -11.83
CA VAL A 143 5.30 -15.78 -11.71
C VAL A 143 5.74 -17.21 -11.42
N ASP A 144 4.86 -18.01 -10.84
CA ASP A 144 5.05 -19.46 -10.70
C ASP A 144 4.71 -20.20 -12.00
N ALA A 145 4.76 -21.54 -11.96
CA ALA A 145 4.45 -22.39 -13.12
C ALA A 145 2.99 -22.28 -13.62
N ASN A 146 2.08 -21.78 -12.77
CA ASN A 146 0.67 -21.59 -13.09
C ASN A 146 0.38 -20.14 -13.53
N GLY A 147 1.40 -19.27 -13.58
CA GLY A 147 1.24 -17.86 -13.93
C GLY A 147 0.85 -16.95 -12.76
N TYR A 148 0.79 -17.45 -11.52
CA TYR A 148 0.51 -16.61 -10.36
C TYR A 148 1.73 -15.80 -9.95
N ARG A 149 1.53 -14.49 -9.74
CA ARG A 149 2.60 -13.61 -9.28
C ARG A 149 3.04 -13.96 -7.87
N ILE A 150 4.32 -14.26 -7.69
CA ILE A 150 4.89 -14.71 -6.41
C ILE A 150 5.40 -13.56 -5.53
N VAL A 151 5.72 -12.40 -6.11
CA VAL A 151 6.13 -11.21 -5.35
C VAL A 151 5.02 -10.16 -5.37
N ALA A 152 4.31 -10.02 -4.26
CA ALA A 152 3.23 -9.04 -4.11
C ALA A 152 3.12 -8.52 -2.67
N PHE A 153 2.60 -7.30 -2.51
CA PHE A 153 2.35 -6.68 -1.21
C PHE A 153 0.87 -6.48 -0.90
N GLY A 154 -0.02 -7.13 -1.67
CA GLY A 154 -1.45 -6.82 -1.67
C GLY A 154 -2.09 -6.88 -0.28
N GLN A 155 -1.85 -7.97 0.47
CA GLN A 155 -2.42 -8.14 1.80
C GLN A 155 -1.96 -7.05 2.78
N TRP A 156 -0.66 -6.78 2.84
CA TRP A 156 -0.12 -5.72 3.70
C TRP A 156 -0.57 -4.31 3.30
N ALA A 157 -0.84 -4.07 2.02
CA ALA A 157 -1.46 -2.83 1.57
C ALA A 157 -2.89 -2.69 2.08
N GLY A 158 -3.65 -3.78 2.13
CA GLY A 158 -4.97 -3.84 2.77
C GLY A 158 -4.92 -3.53 4.25
N VAL A 159 -4.01 -4.19 4.98
CA VAL A 159 -3.80 -3.98 6.42
C VAL A 159 -3.49 -2.52 6.72
N ALA A 160 -2.46 -1.96 6.08
CA ALA A 160 -2.06 -0.57 6.31
C ALA A 160 -3.13 0.43 5.84
N GLY A 161 -3.83 0.13 4.75
CA GLY A 161 -4.92 0.93 4.21
C GLY A 161 -6.08 1.02 5.20
N MET A 162 -6.53 -0.11 5.75
CA MET A 162 -7.64 -0.13 6.70
C MET A 162 -7.31 0.63 7.99
N ILE A 163 -6.10 0.44 8.55
CA ILE A 163 -5.66 1.20 9.74
C ILE A 163 -5.71 2.71 9.48
N ASN A 164 -5.21 3.16 8.33
CA ASN A 164 -5.23 4.58 7.97
C ASN A 164 -6.65 5.11 7.72
N ILE A 165 -7.55 4.28 7.21
CA ILE A 165 -8.98 4.63 7.04
C ILE A 165 -9.63 4.82 8.40
N LEU A 166 -9.41 3.92 9.36
CA LEU A 166 -9.92 4.06 10.73
C LEU A 166 -9.37 5.32 11.41
N HIS A 167 -8.07 5.59 11.27
CA HIS A 167 -7.45 6.83 11.74
C HIS A 167 -8.10 8.07 11.11
N GLY A 168 -8.25 8.08 9.79
CA GLY A 168 -8.88 9.18 9.05
C GLY A 168 -10.35 9.39 9.44
N LEU A 169 -11.06 8.31 9.76
CA LEU A 169 -12.42 8.36 10.28
C LEU A 169 -12.47 9.05 11.65
N GLY A 170 -11.54 8.72 12.55
CA GLY A 170 -11.39 9.41 13.83
C GLY A 170 -11.18 10.92 13.67
N LEU A 171 -10.26 11.33 12.78
CA LEU A 171 -10.02 12.75 12.49
C LEU A 171 -11.25 13.43 11.87
N ARG A 172 -11.96 12.74 10.98
CA ARG A 172 -13.17 13.27 10.36
C ARG A 172 -14.26 13.51 11.39
N TYR A 173 -14.54 12.53 12.26
CA TYR A 173 -15.55 12.68 13.29
C TYR A 173 -15.19 13.78 14.27
N LEU A 174 -13.91 13.92 14.63
CA LEU A 174 -13.43 15.04 15.43
C LEU A 174 -13.72 16.39 14.76
N ALA A 175 -13.46 16.50 13.44
CA ALA A 175 -13.75 17.71 12.68
C ALA A 175 -15.26 18.03 12.59
N LEU A 176 -16.12 16.99 12.68
CA LEU A 176 -17.58 17.14 12.77
C LEU A 176 -18.08 17.41 14.20
N GLY A 177 -17.18 17.54 15.18
CA GLY A 177 -17.51 17.81 16.58
C GLY A 177 -17.86 16.56 17.40
N HIS A 178 -17.51 15.37 16.92
CA HIS A 178 -17.79 14.10 17.58
C HIS A 178 -16.52 13.46 18.18
N HIS A 179 -16.58 13.17 19.47
CA HIS A 179 -15.61 12.29 20.12
C HIS A 179 -15.99 10.83 19.83
N THR A 180 -15.09 10.08 19.20
CA THR A 180 -15.34 8.66 18.86
C THR A 180 -14.13 7.79 19.19
N PRO A 181 -14.30 6.49 19.45
CA PRO A 181 -13.20 5.56 19.71
C PRO A 181 -12.11 5.54 18.63
N PHE A 182 -12.50 5.79 17.36
CA PHE A 182 -11.57 5.84 16.22
C PHE A 182 -10.46 6.87 16.36
N MET A 183 -10.64 7.92 17.17
CA MET A 183 -9.63 8.97 17.37
C MET A 183 -8.33 8.46 17.99
N HIS A 184 -8.38 7.36 18.73
CA HIS A 184 -7.20 6.77 19.39
C HIS A 184 -6.36 5.90 18.45
N ILE A 185 -6.85 5.59 17.26
CA ILE A 185 -6.10 4.83 16.26
C ILE A 185 -5.12 5.76 15.57
N GLY A 186 -3.82 5.51 15.71
CA GLY A 186 -2.77 6.19 14.96
C GLY A 186 -2.63 5.71 13.52
N MET A 187 -1.91 6.48 12.69
CA MET A 187 -1.54 6.04 11.34
C MET A 187 -0.68 4.77 11.36
N ALA A 188 -0.80 3.94 10.32
CA ALA A 188 -0.12 2.64 10.23
C ALA A 188 1.41 2.73 10.43
N HIS A 189 2.05 3.81 10.01
CA HIS A 189 3.49 4.00 10.14
C HIS A 189 3.95 4.39 11.56
N ASN A 190 3.03 4.75 12.46
CA ASN A 190 3.33 5.06 13.86
C ASN A 190 3.53 3.79 14.68
N TYR A 191 2.99 2.66 14.23
CA TYR A 191 3.17 1.38 14.90
C TYR A 191 4.48 0.72 14.50
N ARG A 192 5.15 0.11 15.48
CA ARG A 192 6.40 -0.61 15.25
C ARG A 192 6.17 -1.95 14.53
N ASN A 193 5.03 -2.57 14.80
CA ASN A 193 4.63 -3.85 14.24
C ASN A 193 3.09 -3.93 14.16
N VAL A 194 2.61 -4.93 13.42
CA VAL A 194 1.18 -5.13 13.18
C VAL A 194 0.42 -5.47 14.46
N SER A 195 1.02 -6.19 15.39
CA SER A 195 0.38 -6.55 16.66
C SER A 195 -0.02 -5.31 17.48
N GLN A 196 0.82 -4.27 17.50
CA GLN A 196 0.48 -2.99 18.15
C GLN A 196 -0.68 -2.27 17.46
N ALA A 197 -0.70 -2.28 16.12
CA ALA A 197 -1.79 -1.68 15.36
C ALA A 197 -3.11 -2.41 15.60
N VAL A 198 -3.09 -3.74 15.59
CA VAL A 198 -4.24 -4.60 15.90
C VAL A 198 -4.75 -4.34 17.31
N GLN A 199 -3.87 -4.19 18.29
CA GLN A 199 -4.29 -3.88 19.66
C GLN A 199 -5.06 -2.55 19.74
N ALA A 200 -4.57 -1.49 19.07
CA ALA A 200 -5.28 -0.22 19.03
C ALA A 200 -6.67 -0.32 18.37
N VAL A 201 -6.81 -1.18 17.35
CA VAL A 201 -8.11 -1.47 16.72
C VAL A 201 -9.03 -2.24 17.67
N ARG A 202 -8.51 -3.22 18.42
CA ARG A 202 -9.27 -3.96 19.44
C ARG A 202 -9.76 -3.07 20.57
N ASP A 203 -8.91 -2.16 21.05
CA ASP A 203 -9.27 -1.20 22.10
C ASP A 203 -10.42 -0.30 21.62
N CYS A 204 -10.34 0.19 20.38
CA CYS A 204 -11.43 0.91 19.71
C CYS A 204 -12.70 0.04 19.61
N GLY A 205 -12.57 -1.23 19.20
CA GLY A 205 -13.69 -2.16 19.11
C GLY A 205 -14.37 -2.42 20.45
N TYR A 206 -13.60 -2.51 21.54
CA TYR A 206 -14.13 -2.65 22.88
C TYR A 206 -14.98 -1.44 23.29
N GLU A 207 -14.49 -0.22 23.05
CA GLU A 207 -15.27 1.00 23.31
C GLU A 207 -16.56 1.06 22.48
N ILE A 208 -16.52 0.63 21.21
CA ILE A 208 -17.72 0.51 20.36
C ILE A 208 -18.72 -0.47 21.00
N SER A 209 -18.26 -1.65 21.44
CA SER A 209 -19.13 -2.66 22.06
C SER A 209 -19.80 -2.22 23.35
N MET A 210 -19.19 -1.27 24.08
CA MET A 210 -19.78 -0.63 25.26
C MET A 210 -20.80 0.46 24.92
N GLY A 211 -21.03 0.73 23.62
CA GLY A 211 -21.96 1.77 23.17
C GLY A 211 -21.41 3.19 23.30
N LEU A 212 -20.09 3.38 23.30
CA LEU A 212 -19.45 4.71 23.39
C LEU A 212 -19.48 5.50 22.07
N MET A 213 -20.16 4.98 21.05
CA MET A 213 -20.40 5.69 19.80
C MET A 213 -21.53 6.73 19.97
N PRO A 214 -21.34 7.98 19.50
CA PRO A 214 -22.41 8.99 19.54
C PRO A 214 -23.61 8.60 18.68
N LYS A 215 -24.82 8.74 19.23
CA LYS A 215 -26.08 8.46 18.51
C LYS A 215 -26.28 9.27 17.24
N SER A 216 -25.68 10.47 17.17
CA SER A 216 -25.75 11.36 16.01
C SER A 216 -25.01 10.82 14.79
N ILE A 217 -24.08 9.86 14.96
CA ILE A 217 -23.36 9.24 13.85
C ILE A 217 -24.20 8.15 13.16
N GLY A 218 -25.05 7.46 13.94
CA GLY A 218 -25.75 6.28 13.44
C GLY A 218 -24.83 5.08 13.16
N PRO A 219 -25.38 3.96 12.67
CA PRO A 219 -24.62 2.74 12.43
C PRO A 219 -23.50 2.97 11.41
N VAL A 220 -22.29 2.50 11.74
CA VAL A 220 -21.12 2.67 10.87
C VAL A 220 -20.95 1.46 9.97
N THR A 221 -20.97 1.70 8.66
CA THR A 221 -20.85 0.65 7.64
C THR A 221 -19.55 0.82 6.83
N PHE A 222 -18.87 -0.30 6.59
CA PHE A 222 -17.70 -0.42 5.73
C PHE A 222 -18.03 -1.25 4.49
N CYS A 223 -17.56 -0.81 3.33
CA CYS A 223 -17.82 -1.47 2.06
C CYS A 223 -16.51 -1.83 1.38
N PHE A 224 -16.24 -3.12 1.17
CA PHE A 224 -15.03 -3.60 0.51
C PHE A 224 -15.32 -3.92 -0.95
N THR A 225 -14.79 -3.12 -1.88
CA THR A 225 -14.91 -3.42 -3.31
C THR A 225 -13.82 -4.41 -3.75
N GLY A 226 -14.24 -5.58 -4.22
CA GLY A 226 -13.36 -6.65 -4.70
C GLY A 226 -12.95 -7.67 -3.62
N THR A 227 -12.47 -8.83 -4.09
CA THR A 227 -12.17 -10.02 -3.27
C THR A 227 -10.69 -10.41 -3.28
N GLY A 228 -9.83 -9.53 -3.83
CA GLY A 228 -8.39 -9.76 -3.93
C GLY A 228 -7.66 -9.62 -2.60
N ASN A 229 -6.33 -9.84 -2.63
CA ASN A 229 -5.49 -9.82 -1.43
C ASN A 229 -5.55 -8.50 -0.63
N VAL A 230 -5.73 -7.37 -1.30
CA VAL A 230 -5.89 -6.07 -0.62
C VAL A 230 -7.18 -6.04 0.21
N SER A 231 -8.29 -6.51 -0.35
CA SER A 231 -9.57 -6.60 0.37
C SER A 231 -9.46 -7.54 1.57
N LYS A 232 -8.86 -8.72 1.39
CA LYS A 232 -8.62 -9.67 2.48
C LYS A 232 -7.79 -9.06 3.61
N GLY A 233 -6.69 -8.38 3.29
CA GLY A 233 -5.87 -7.71 4.30
C GLY A 233 -6.57 -6.55 5.02
N ALA A 234 -7.50 -5.86 4.35
CA ALA A 234 -8.33 -4.84 5.01
C ALA A 234 -9.37 -5.49 5.93
N GLN A 235 -9.95 -6.62 5.51
CA GLN A 235 -10.87 -7.41 6.33
C GLN A 235 -10.16 -8.01 7.56
N ASP A 236 -8.90 -8.44 7.45
CA ASP A 236 -8.10 -8.89 8.60
C ASP A 236 -8.07 -7.84 9.73
N ILE A 237 -8.13 -6.55 9.40
CA ILE A 237 -8.18 -5.45 10.38
C ILE A 237 -9.61 -5.13 10.82
N ILE A 238 -10.59 -5.13 9.92
CA ILE A 238 -11.98 -4.84 10.31
C ILE A 238 -12.55 -5.89 11.25
N ASN A 239 -12.10 -7.15 11.11
CA ASN A 239 -12.49 -8.27 11.95
C ASN A 239 -12.04 -8.14 13.41
N GLU A 240 -11.16 -7.18 13.71
CA GLU A 240 -10.73 -6.87 15.07
C GLU A 240 -11.67 -5.87 15.78
N LEU A 241 -12.66 -5.32 15.05
CA LEU A 241 -13.80 -4.60 15.60
C LEU A 241 -14.98 -5.55 15.84
N PRO A 242 -15.98 -5.18 16.67
CA PRO A 242 -17.26 -5.89 16.74
C PRO A 242 -18.00 -5.72 15.42
N VAL A 243 -17.68 -6.54 14.42
CA VAL A 243 -18.21 -6.41 13.05
C VAL A 243 -19.27 -7.44 12.73
N GLU A 244 -20.32 -7.01 12.03
CA GLU A 244 -21.32 -7.88 11.42
C GLU A 244 -21.25 -7.72 9.90
N TYR A 245 -21.13 -8.85 9.19
CA TYR A 245 -21.16 -8.84 7.73
C TYR A 245 -22.59 -8.97 7.24
N VAL A 246 -22.96 -8.09 6.31
CA VAL A 246 -24.29 -8.02 5.70
C VAL A 246 -24.20 -8.02 4.19
N GLU A 247 -25.24 -8.50 3.54
CA GLU A 247 -25.37 -8.48 2.10
C GLU A 247 -25.62 -7.04 1.59
N PRO A 248 -25.21 -6.71 0.35
CA PRO A 248 -25.32 -5.34 -0.16
C PRO A 248 -26.74 -4.77 -0.16
N HIS A 249 -27.76 -5.63 -0.28
CA HIS A 249 -29.16 -5.22 -0.28
C HIS A 249 -29.68 -4.89 1.13
N GLU A 250 -29.03 -5.40 2.19
CA GLU A 250 -29.40 -5.17 3.59
C GLU A 250 -28.81 -3.86 4.14
N LEU A 251 -27.90 -3.22 3.41
CA LEU A 251 -27.24 -1.98 3.83
C LEU A 251 -28.22 -0.86 4.20
N LYS A 252 -29.40 -0.83 3.56
CA LYS A 252 -30.41 0.20 3.82
C LYS A 252 -31.02 0.03 5.20
N ASP A 253 -31.40 -1.20 5.50
CA ASP A 253 -32.02 -1.56 6.76
C ASP A 253 -31.03 -1.36 7.92
N VAL A 254 -29.75 -1.66 7.68
CA VAL A 254 -28.66 -1.39 8.63
C VAL A 254 -28.48 0.11 8.89
N CYS A 255 -28.53 0.96 7.87
CA CYS A 255 -28.41 2.41 8.06
C CYS A 255 -29.57 3.00 8.88
N GLU A 256 -30.76 2.41 8.79
CA GLU A 256 -31.97 2.90 9.46
C GLU A 256 -32.14 2.33 10.89
N ALA A 257 -31.82 1.05 11.08
CA ALA A 257 -32.14 0.30 12.31
C ALA A 257 -30.97 -0.49 12.90
N GLY A 258 -29.75 -0.29 12.40
CA GLY A 258 -28.55 -0.97 12.88
C GLY A 258 -28.23 -0.66 14.35
N ASP A 259 -27.57 -1.61 15.00
CA ASP A 259 -27.07 -1.47 16.37
C ASP A 259 -25.77 -0.66 16.39
N MET A 260 -25.67 0.25 17.36
CA MET A 260 -24.53 1.14 17.55
C MET A 260 -23.38 0.49 18.32
N THR A 261 -23.59 -0.69 18.91
CA THR A 261 -22.57 -1.45 19.64
C THR A 261 -21.66 -2.29 18.72
N LYS A 262 -21.89 -2.21 17.41
CA LYS A 262 -21.12 -2.90 16.38
C LYS A 262 -20.96 -2.03 15.14
N VAL A 263 -20.07 -2.47 14.26
CA VAL A 263 -19.90 -1.92 12.91
C VAL A 263 -20.39 -2.95 11.89
N TYR A 264 -20.79 -2.47 10.73
CA TYR A 264 -21.28 -3.32 9.66
C TYR A 264 -20.28 -3.35 8.51
N ALA A 265 -20.16 -4.50 7.86
CA ALA A 265 -19.26 -4.67 6.73
C ALA A 265 -19.96 -5.38 5.57
N THR A 266 -19.60 -5.04 4.33
CA THR A 266 -20.05 -5.79 3.15
C THR A 266 -18.93 -5.93 2.14
N VAL A 267 -18.94 -7.03 1.37
CA VAL A 267 -17.92 -7.30 0.34
C VAL A 267 -18.56 -7.32 -1.04
N LEU A 268 -18.25 -6.29 -1.82
CA LEU A 268 -18.77 -6.13 -3.18
C LEU A 268 -17.89 -6.83 -4.20
N SER A 269 -18.33 -8.02 -4.59
CA SER A 269 -17.88 -8.68 -5.82
C SER A 269 -18.46 -8.07 -7.10
N ARG A 270 -17.87 -8.45 -8.24
CA ARG A 270 -18.28 -8.04 -9.60
C ARG A 270 -19.78 -8.22 -9.86
N HIS A 271 -20.36 -9.35 -9.45
CA HIS A 271 -21.77 -9.67 -9.67
C HIS A 271 -22.76 -8.73 -8.95
N HIS A 272 -22.33 -8.02 -7.90
CA HIS A 272 -23.21 -7.08 -7.19
C HIS A 272 -23.42 -5.76 -7.93
N HIS A 273 -22.47 -5.38 -8.79
CA HIS A 273 -22.42 -4.04 -9.34
C HIS A 273 -22.13 -3.96 -10.85
N LEU A 274 -21.94 -5.08 -11.52
CA LEU A 274 -21.79 -5.19 -12.97
C LEU A 274 -22.98 -5.95 -13.53
N ILE A 275 -23.65 -5.35 -14.51
CA ILE A 275 -24.82 -5.91 -15.15
C ILE A 275 -24.70 -5.79 -16.67
N ARG A 276 -25.14 -6.80 -17.41
CA ARG A 276 -25.23 -6.74 -18.87
C ARG A 276 -26.26 -5.69 -19.29
N LYS A 277 -25.96 -4.88 -20.29
CA LYS A 277 -26.82 -3.79 -20.76
C LYS A 277 -28.17 -4.25 -21.31
N SER A 278 -28.28 -5.51 -21.76
CA SER A 278 -29.49 -6.06 -22.38
C SER A 278 -30.52 -6.57 -21.38
N ASP A 279 -30.10 -7.38 -20.41
CA ASP A 279 -31.00 -8.14 -19.52
C ASP A 279 -30.69 -7.95 -18.03
N GLY A 280 -29.61 -7.24 -17.69
CA GLY A 280 -29.21 -6.99 -16.31
C GLY A 280 -28.46 -8.14 -15.63
N VAL A 281 -28.14 -9.24 -16.33
CA VAL A 281 -27.49 -10.42 -15.74
C VAL A 281 -25.96 -10.23 -15.73
N TYR A 282 -25.28 -10.81 -14.74
CA TYR A 282 -23.82 -10.87 -14.70
C TYR A 282 -23.28 -12.25 -15.10
N ASP A 283 -22.52 -12.32 -16.19
CA ASP A 283 -21.72 -13.49 -16.55
C ASP A 283 -20.22 -13.18 -16.42
N PRO A 284 -19.47 -13.87 -15.54
CA PRO A 284 -18.04 -13.62 -15.35
C PRO A 284 -17.18 -13.89 -16.59
N PHE A 285 -17.51 -14.93 -17.36
CA PHE A 285 -16.70 -15.37 -18.50
C PHE A 285 -16.91 -14.46 -19.71
N GLU A 286 -18.15 -14.06 -19.96
CA GLU A 286 -18.48 -13.08 -20.99
C GLU A 286 -17.87 -11.72 -20.67
N TYR A 287 -17.94 -11.27 -19.42
CA TYR A 287 -17.33 -10.00 -19.01
C TYR A 287 -15.82 -9.94 -19.25
N GLU A 288 -15.11 -11.07 -19.12
CA GLU A 288 -13.66 -11.13 -19.33
C GLU A 288 -13.27 -10.97 -20.81
N HIS A 289 -14.14 -11.37 -21.74
CA HIS A 289 -13.90 -11.26 -23.19
C HIS A 289 -14.57 -10.04 -23.81
N HIS A 290 -15.71 -9.61 -23.25
CA HIS A 290 -16.59 -8.56 -23.78
C HIS A 290 -17.04 -7.58 -22.68
N PRO A 291 -16.10 -6.87 -22.01
CA PRO A 291 -16.44 -5.93 -20.94
C PRO A 291 -17.33 -4.77 -21.41
N GLU A 292 -17.32 -4.45 -22.72
CA GLU A 292 -18.13 -3.41 -23.35
C GLU A 292 -19.65 -3.66 -23.28
N LEU A 293 -20.07 -4.92 -23.12
CA LEU A 293 -21.48 -5.31 -23.00
C LEU A 293 -22.07 -5.00 -21.62
N TYR A 294 -21.22 -4.66 -20.66
CA TYR A 294 -21.58 -4.46 -19.27
C TYR A 294 -21.59 -2.98 -18.90
N THR A 295 -22.41 -2.64 -17.92
CA THR A 295 -22.42 -1.34 -17.25
C THR A 295 -22.43 -1.53 -15.75
N SER A 296 -21.94 -0.54 -15.00
CA SER A 296 -21.98 -0.60 -13.55
C SER A 296 -23.24 0.06 -12.99
N ASN A 297 -24.00 -0.67 -12.19
CA ASN A 297 -25.13 -0.14 -11.42
C ASN A 297 -24.74 0.22 -9.97
N PHE A 298 -23.43 0.28 -9.65
CA PHE A 298 -22.93 0.58 -8.31
C PHE A 298 -23.56 1.82 -7.67
N ARG A 299 -23.79 2.87 -8.48
CA ARG A 299 -24.39 4.12 -8.01
C ARG A 299 -25.81 3.90 -7.47
N THR A 300 -26.61 3.09 -8.15
CA THR A 300 -28.01 2.87 -7.81
C THR A 300 -28.20 1.76 -6.78
N SER A 301 -27.41 0.70 -6.84
CA SER A 301 -27.51 -0.44 -5.92
C SER A 301 -26.78 -0.24 -4.59
N VAL A 302 -25.72 0.55 -4.57
CA VAL A 302 -24.83 0.67 -3.39
C VAL A 302 -24.69 2.13 -2.92
N SER A 303 -24.47 3.09 -3.83
CA SER A 303 -24.12 4.46 -3.43
C SER A 303 -25.26 5.27 -2.81
N LEU A 304 -26.52 5.04 -3.21
CA LEU A 304 -27.66 5.81 -2.69
C LEU A 304 -27.98 5.48 -1.23
N THR A 305 -27.71 4.23 -0.83
CA THR A 305 -27.89 3.72 0.55
C THR A 305 -26.82 4.21 1.52
N LEU A 306 -25.71 4.70 0.96
CA LEU A 306 -24.50 5.15 1.65
C LEU A 306 -24.46 6.68 1.82
N THR A 307 -25.59 7.39 1.67
CA THR A 307 -25.62 8.86 1.73
C THR A 307 -25.62 9.48 3.15
N PRO A 308 -25.53 8.68 4.22
CA PRO A 308 -24.75 9.09 5.40
C PRO A 308 -23.56 8.17 5.72
N SER A 309 -23.42 7.01 5.06
CA SER A 309 -22.53 5.91 5.44
C SER A 309 -21.46 5.63 4.38
N PHE A 310 -20.19 5.58 4.77
CA PHE A 310 -19.02 5.69 3.89
C PHE A 310 -18.94 4.72 2.68
N LEU A 311 -18.61 5.26 1.51
CA LEU A 311 -18.16 4.50 0.33
C LEU A 311 -16.64 4.33 0.35
N LEU A 312 -16.17 3.11 0.63
CA LEU A 312 -14.78 2.71 0.37
C LEU A 312 -14.68 2.23 -1.09
N SER A 313 -14.11 3.06 -1.95
CA SER A 313 -13.62 2.61 -3.25
C SER A 313 -12.18 2.14 -3.09
N SER A 314 -11.95 0.84 -3.29
CA SER A 314 -10.62 0.25 -3.31
C SER A 314 -9.85 0.61 -4.60
N VAL A 315 -9.62 1.89 -4.87
CA VAL A 315 -8.56 2.28 -5.83
C VAL A 315 -7.25 2.38 -5.06
N LEU A 316 -6.77 1.23 -4.59
CA LEU A 316 -5.39 1.07 -4.11
C LEU A 316 -4.71 -0.10 -4.84
N SER A 317 -5.00 -0.21 -6.14
CA SER A 317 -4.14 -0.95 -7.05
C SER A 317 -3.62 0.02 -8.10
N SER A 318 -2.37 0.43 -7.92
CA SER A 318 -1.57 1.29 -8.78
C SER A 318 -1.75 2.79 -8.54
N PHE A 319 -0.61 3.47 -8.44
CA PHE A 319 -0.36 4.91 -8.37
C PHE A 319 -0.30 5.56 -6.98
N PHE A 320 0.91 6.06 -6.69
CA PHE A 320 1.17 7.22 -5.87
C PHE A 320 0.06 8.26 -6.03
N SER A 321 -0.65 8.58 -4.96
CA SER A 321 -1.23 9.90 -4.74
C SER A 321 -1.63 10.02 -3.27
N PHE A 322 -0.67 10.43 -2.45
CA PHE A 322 -0.93 10.94 -1.11
C PHE A 322 -1.54 12.36 -1.14
N LEU A 323 -2.01 12.85 -2.31
CA LEU A 323 -2.50 14.23 -2.47
C LEU A 323 -3.81 14.38 -3.26
N SER A 324 -4.34 13.38 -3.96
CA SER A 324 -5.58 13.58 -4.74
C SER A 324 -6.88 13.38 -3.94
N SER A 325 -6.82 12.71 -2.78
CA SER A 325 -7.99 12.53 -1.91
C SER A 325 -8.40 13.79 -1.14
N PHE A 326 -7.59 14.86 -1.18
CA PHE A 326 -7.94 16.13 -0.53
C PHE A 326 -8.88 17.00 -1.37
N PHE A 327 -8.92 16.80 -2.70
CA PHE A 327 -9.69 17.66 -3.61
C PHE A 327 -11.10 17.15 -3.94
N LEU A 328 -11.48 15.94 -3.49
CA LEU A 328 -12.87 15.46 -3.58
C LEU A 328 -13.75 15.90 -2.39
N PHE A 329 -13.23 16.74 -1.49
CA PHE A 329 -13.91 17.15 -0.24
C PHE A 329 -14.38 18.61 -0.16
N LEU A 330 -14.32 19.38 -1.25
CA LEU A 330 -15.02 20.66 -1.38
C LEU A 330 -15.91 20.63 -2.63
N PRO A 331 -17.16 20.16 -2.51
CA PRO A 331 -18.25 21.12 -2.67
C PRO A 331 -19.44 20.73 -1.81
N SER A 332 -19.44 21.17 -0.55
CA SER A 332 -20.68 21.22 0.25
C SER A 332 -20.77 22.46 1.13
N PHE A 333 -19.82 23.39 1.00
CA PHE A 333 -19.78 24.62 1.79
C PHE A 333 -19.35 25.78 0.91
N LEU A 334 -20.26 26.30 0.09
CA LEU A 334 -20.21 27.67 -0.41
C LEU A 334 -21.60 28.07 -0.93
N PRO A 335 -22.16 29.23 -0.54
CA PRO A 335 -23.42 29.71 -1.08
C PRO A 335 -23.28 30.04 -2.59
N PRO A 336 -24.37 29.94 -3.37
CA PRO A 336 -24.36 30.08 -4.84
C PRO A 336 -23.82 31.41 -5.38
N SER A 337 -23.72 32.44 -4.53
CA SER A 337 -23.29 33.79 -4.89
C SER A 337 -21.78 33.96 -5.09
N LEU A 338 -20.95 32.98 -4.70
CA LEU A 338 -19.48 33.03 -4.83
C LEU A 338 -18.92 32.16 -5.97
N LEU A 339 -19.76 31.39 -6.68
CA LEU A 339 -19.34 30.55 -7.80
C LEU A 339 -18.96 31.35 -9.07
N SER A 340 -19.30 32.64 -9.14
CA SER A 340 -19.06 33.50 -10.31
C SER A 340 -17.64 34.06 -10.43
N PHE A 341 -16.75 33.80 -9.46
CA PHE A 341 -15.38 34.33 -9.44
C PHE A 341 -14.25 33.29 -9.62
N LEU A 342 -14.58 32.03 -9.94
CA LEU A 342 -13.56 31.03 -10.26
C LEU A 342 -13.14 31.12 -11.73
N PRO A 343 -11.84 31.36 -12.05
CA PRO A 343 -11.38 31.35 -13.43
C PRO A 343 -11.36 29.92 -13.98
N PRO A 344 -11.52 29.72 -15.29
CA PRO A 344 -11.50 28.39 -15.89
C PRO A 344 -10.10 27.77 -15.77
N LEU A 345 -10.09 26.45 -15.56
CA LEU A 345 -8.91 25.60 -15.40
C LEU A 345 -7.92 25.79 -16.56
N LEU A 346 -6.72 26.28 -16.26
CA LEU A 346 -5.56 26.26 -17.17
C LEU A 346 -4.62 25.10 -16.79
N PRO A 347 -3.91 24.50 -17.77
CA PRO A 347 -3.06 23.34 -17.54
C PRO A 347 -1.79 23.71 -16.76
N SER A 348 -1.25 22.70 -16.07
CA SER A 348 -0.18 22.77 -15.08
C SER A 348 1.14 23.34 -15.62
N SER A 349 1.34 24.64 -15.44
CA SER A 349 2.67 25.25 -15.38
C SER A 349 2.54 26.65 -14.78
N PHE A 350 3.26 26.87 -13.67
CA PHE A 350 3.37 28.10 -12.87
C PHE A 350 2.21 28.47 -11.93
N LEU A 351 2.47 28.43 -10.62
CA LEU A 351 1.83 29.29 -9.62
C LEU A 351 2.91 29.88 -8.69
N PRO A 352 2.87 31.20 -8.36
CA PRO A 352 3.92 31.90 -7.61
C PRO A 352 3.75 31.76 -6.07
N PRO A 353 4.73 32.20 -5.25
CA PRO A 353 4.81 31.91 -3.81
C PRO A 353 3.80 32.62 -2.89
N SER A 354 2.77 33.30 -3.43
CA SER A 354 1.88 34.17 -2.64
C SER A 354 0.54 33.55 -2.25
N PHE A 355 0.33 32.24 -2.44
CA PHE A 355 -0.93 31.56 -2.05
C PHE A 355 -0.90 30.86 -0.68
N LEU A 356 0.22 30.95 0.05
CA LEU A 356 0.42 30.29 1.36
C LEU A 356 -0.07 31.11 2.57
N SER A 357 -0.70 32.27 2.39
CA SER A 357 -1.08 33.19 3.47
C SER A 357 -2.55 33.16 3.91
N PHE A 358 -3.38 32.24 3.39
CA PHE A 358 -4.81 32.15 3.77
C PHE A 358 -5.18 30.96 4.68
N LEU A 359 -4.20 30.17 5.14
CA LEU A 359 -4.42 28.96 5.95
C LEU A 359 -3.91 29.02 7.40
N PHE A 360 -3.41 30.18 7.86
CA PHE A 360 -3.05 30.40 9.26
C PHE A 360 -3.47 31.82 9.67
N PRO A 361 -4.29 32.02 10.73
CA PRO A 361 -4.41 33.34 11.32
C PRO A 361 -3.08 33.69 12.02
N PRO A 362 -2.68 34.98 12.07
CA PRO A 362 -1.46 35.37 12.75
C PRO A 362 -1.63 35.15 14.26
N PHE A 363 -0.76 34.33 14.84
CA PHE A 363 -0.56 34.27 16.30
C PHE A 363 -0.05 35.64 16.77
N HIS A 364 -0.85 36.32 17.61
CA HIS A 364 -0.42 37.55 18.29
C HIS A 364 0.36 37.16 19.57
N PRO A 365 1.62 37.62 19.75
CA PRO A 365 2.43 37.26 20.89
C PRO A 365 2.14 38.20 22.07
N SER A 366 1.01 38.03 22.73
CA SER A 366 0.68 38.76 23.96
C SER A 366 -0.54 38.15 24.63
N LEU A 367 -0.41 36.94 25.20
CA LEU A 367 -1.33 36.36 26.21
C LEU A 367 -0.87 34.94 26.58
N PHE A 368 0.38 34.80 26.99
CA PHE A 368 0.86 33.65 27.78
C PHE A 368 2.07 34.12 28.59
N LEU A 369 1.80 35.06 29.51
CA LEU A 369 2.72 35.47 30.56
C LEU A 369 1.95 35.56 31.88
N SER A 370 1.41 34.43 32.30
CA SER A 370 1.06 34.15 33.70
C SER A 370 0.83 32.64 33.80
N PHE A 371 1.32 32.05 34.88
CA PHE A 371 1.49 30.62 35.12
C PHE A 371 2.81 30.03 34.61
N LEU A 372 3.67 29.73 35.58
CA LEU A 372 4.93 28.98 35.52
C LEU A 372 6.22 29.78 35.31
N LEU A 373 6.57 30.59 36.32
CA LEU A 373 7.96 30.81 36.72
C LEU A 373 8.07 30.57 38.24
N PRO A 374 8.79 29.52 38.69
CA PRO A 374 9.29 29.44 40.05
C PRO A 374 10.48 30.38 40.20
N SER A 375 10.33 31.35 41.09
CA SER A 375 11.37 32.30 41.50
C SER A 375 12.48 31.58 42.26
N PHE A 376 13.66 31.45 41.64
CA PHE A 376 14.92 31.24 42.36
C PHE A 376 16.06 31.93 41.60
N LEU A 377 16.50 33.08 42.10
CA LEU A 377 17.86 33.58 41.95
C LEU A 377 18.31 34.16 43.32
N PRO A 378 19.61 34.04 43.67
CA PRO A 378 20.08 34.13 45.06
C PRO A 378 20.71 35.53 45.35
N PRO A 379 21.42 35.73 46.48
CA PRO A 379 21.15 36.79 47.45
C PRO A 379 21.88 38.12 47.19
N SER A 380 21.29 39.22 47.64
CA SER A 380 21.95 40.32 48.41
C SER A 380 20.88 41.19 49.06
#